data_AF-A0A2S3QSZ9-F1
#
_entry.id   AF-A0A2S3QSZ9-F1
#
_cell.length_a   1.000
_cell.length_b   1.000
_cell.length_c   1.000
_cell.angle_alpha   90.00
_cell.angle_beta   90.00
_cell.angle_gamma   90.00
#
_symmetry.space_group_name_H-M   'P 1'
#
loop_
_entity.id
_entity.type
_entity.pdbx_description
1 polymer ?
#
loop_
_entity_poly.entity_id
_entity_poly.type
_entity_poly.pdbx_seq_one_letter_code
_entity_poly.pdbx_strand_id
1 'polypeptide(L)'
;MTKNKLRDFIKFIVVFVVFLGVTIPTYLFLNPSVAQERIDKMDYDKCIQQDKITKYQSCLRRDLTQIISVARPIDINSIESFIHSLYDRDLKNSSTNEDQSIAALLYLENMAIYFNSMREIEIARNNITFLDVFFIGKAREDLSKRYKKFMSTIDNLDFRALPVDIAYRKDMALKLLAKFESN
;
A
#
# COMPACT_ATOMS: atom_id res chain seq x y z
N MET A 1 43.22 -5.26 34.20
CA MET A 1 41.81 -5.12 34.61
C MET A 1 40.90 -5.24 33.38
N THR A 2 40.85 -6.40 32.75
CA THR A 2 39.96 -6.70 31.61
C THR A 2 38.57 -7.06 32.14
N LYS A 3 37.84 -6.07 32.64
CA LYS A 3 36.42 -6.25 33.02
C LYS A 3 35.66 -6.78 31.80
N ASN A 4 34.81 -7.78 32.04
CA ASN A 4 34.05 -8.59 31.08
C ASN A 4 33.40 -7.77 29.95
N LYS A 5 34.15 -7.51 28.87
CA LYS A 5 33.64 -6.84 27.65
C LYS A 5 32.40 -7.53 27.09
N LEU A 6 32.33 -8.86 27.18
CA LEU A 6 31.18 -9.64 26.74
C LEU A 6 29.92 -9.35 27.58
N ARG A 7 30.06 -9.24 28.90
CA ARG A 7 28.94 -8.95 29.80
C ARG A 7 28.41 -7.53 29.56
N ASP A 8 29.30 -6.57 29.36
CA ASP A 8 28.92 -5.19 29.12
C ASP A 8 28.29 -5.02 27.72
N PHE A 9 28.76 -5.77 26.73
CA PHE A 9 28.15 -5.85 25.40
C PHE A 9 26.74 -6.48 25.44
N ILE A 10 26.57 -7.59 26.17
CA ILE A 10 25.24 -8.21 26.37
C ILE A 10 24.29 -7.23 27.07
N LYS A 11 24.74 -6.53 28.12
CA LYS A 11 23.93 -5.49 28.77
C LYS A 11 23.53 -4.38 27.82
N PHE A 12 24.45 -3.93 26.97
CA PHE A 12 24.16 -2.94 25.94
C PHE A 12 23.08 -3.43 24.98
N ILE A 13 23.20 -4.67 24.46
CA ILE A 13 22.18 -5.27 23.58
C ILE A 13 20.83 -5.33 24.29
N VAL A 14 20.78 -5.83 25.53
CA VAL A 14 19.52 -5.94 26.28
C VAL A 14 18.87 -4.58 26.48
N VAL A 15 19.64 -3.57 26.91
CA VAL A 15 19.13 -2.21 27.08
C VAL A 15 18.66 -1.63 25.75
N PHE A 16 19.39 -1.87 24.66
CA PHE A 16 19.02 -1.40 23.33
C PHE A 16 17.75 -2.07 22.80
N VAL A 17 17.59 -3.38 23.02
CA VAL A 17 16.37 -4.13 22.66
C VAL A 17 15.17 -3.64 23.47
N VAL A 18 15.34 -3.43 24.78
CA VAL A 18 14.28 -2.86 25.63
C VAL A 18 13.94 -1.45 25.20
N PHE A 19 14.94 -0.62 24.89
CA PHE A 19 14.74 0.72 24.35
C PHE A 19 13.91 0.67 23.05
N LEU A 20 14.33 -0.10 22.05
CA LEU A 20 13.56 -0.28 20.82
C LEU A 20 12.13 -0.82 21.07
N GLY A 21 12.00 -1.77 22.00
CA GLY A 21 10.72 -2.37 22.39
C GLY A 21 9.74 -1.39 23.03
N VAL A 22 10.23 -0.30 23.62
CA VAL A 22 9.39 0.80 24.13
C VAL A 22 9.22 1.89 23.09
N THR A 23 10.32 2.35 22.48
CA THR A 23 10.32 3.50 21.58
C THR A 23 9.54 3.24 20.29
N ILE A 24 9.60 2.04 19.70
CA ILE A 24 8.87 1.73 18.47
C ILE A 24 7.35 1.74 18.70
N PRO A 25 6.78 1.04 19.69
CA PRO A 25 5.35 1.13 19.97
C PRO A 25 4.90 2.54 20.36
N THR A 26 5.68 3.25 21.19
CA THR A 26 5.37 4.65 21.53
C THR A 26 5.38 5.55 20.31
N TYR A 27 6.32 5.36 19.39
CA TYR A 27 6.36 6.09 18.13
C TYR A 27 5.12 5.83 17.28
N LEU A 28 4.75 4.56 17.09
CA LEU A 28 3.56 4.16 16.32
C LEU A 28 2.26 4.67 16.96
N PHE A 29 2.20 4.70 18.30
CA PHE A 29 1.05 5.23 19.04
C PHE A 29 0.92 6.75 18.89
N LEU A 30 2.04 7.48 18.99
CA LEU A 30 2.06 8.94 18.84
C LEU A 30 1.89 9.38 17.37
N ASN A 31 2.19 8.49 16.42
CA ASN A 31 2.14 8.75 14.99
C ASN A 31 1.20 7.75 14.29
N PRO A 32 -0.11 7.73 14.61
CA PRO A 32 -1.05 6.78 14.03
C PRO A 32 -1.15 6.94 12.51
N SER A 33 -1.39 5.84 11.80
CA SER A 33 -1.49 5.81 10.33
C SER A 33 -2.50 6.84 9.80
N VAL A 34 -2.02 7.80 9.01
CA VAL A 34 -2.88 8.84 8.40
C VAL A 34 -3.77 8.21 7.34
N ALA A 35 -3.24 7.24 6.61
CA ALA A 35 -4.01 6.46 5.65
C ALA A 35 -5.14 5.70 6.34
N GLN A 36 -4.86 4.99 7.44
CA GLN A 36 -5.89 4.25 8.18
C GLN A 36 -6.97 5.18 8.71
N GLU A 37 -6.61 6.33 9.28
CA GLU A 37 -7.58 7.31 9.77
C GLU A 37 -8.52 7.79 8.65
N ARG A 38 -7.99 8.03 7.44
CA ARG A 38 -8.79 8.43 6.29
C ARG A 38 -9.67 7.30 5.76
N ILE A 39 -9.16 6.07 5.76
CA ILE A 39 -9.90 4.85 5.39
C ILE A 39 -11.06 4.61 6.35
N ASP A 40 -10.85 4.78 7.65
CA ASP A 40 -11.86 4.54 8.68
C ASP A 40 -13.01 5.58 8.62
N LYS A 41 -12.71 6.79 8.12
CA LYS A 41 -13.69 7.88 7.94
C LYS A 41 -14.44 7.82 6.60
N MET A 42 -14.10 6.87 5.72
CA MET A 42 -14.73 6.79 4.40
C MET A 42 -16.15 6.22 4.49
N ASP A 43 -17.09 6.90 3.85
CA ASP A 43 -18.46 6.45 3.69
C ASP A 43 -18.61 5.67 2.37
N TYR A 44 -18.51 4.35 2.48
CA TYR A 44 -18.62 3.43 1.34
C TYR A 44 -20.02 3.44 0.72
N ASP A 45 -21.06 3.68 1.54
CA ASP A 45 -22.45 3.54 1.13
C ASP A 45 -22.92 4.75 0.32
N LYS A 46 -22.39 5.94 0.63
CA LYS A 46 -22.62 7.15 -0.16
C LYS A 46 -22.13 7.03 -1.60
N CYS A 47 -21.06 6.26 -1.83
CA CYS A 47 -20.45 6.09 -3.15
C CYS A 47 -21.36 5.34 -4.15
N ILE A 48 -22.06 4.31 -3.69
CA ILE A 48 -22.94 3.50 -4.56
C ILE A 48 -24.34 4.10 -4.71
N GLN A 49 -24.81 4.86 -3.72
CA GLN A 49 -26.13 5.47 -3.78
C GLN A 49 -26.23 6.63 -4.78
N GLN A 50 -25.11 7.29 -5.09
CA GLN A 50 -25.09 8.41 -6.04
C GLN A 50 -25.05 7.98 -7.51
N ASP A 51 -24.36 6.88 -7.82
CA ASP A 51 -24.27 6.32 -9.17
C ASP A 51 -24.55 4.82 -9.10
N LYS A 52 -25.76 4.41 -9.51
CA LYS A 52 -26.25 3.01 -9.48
C LYS A 52 -25.38 1.99 -10.26
N ILE A 53 -24.30 2.44 -10.91
CA ILE A 53 -23.48 1.68 -11.86
C ILE A 53 -21.97 1.72 -11.49
N THR A 54 -21.54 2.54 -10.53
CA THR A 54 -20.10 2.66 -10.22
C THR A 54 -19.56 1.56 -9.32
N LYS A 55 -18.50 0.89 -9.79
CA LYS A 55 -17.59 0.08 -8.98
C LYS A 55 -16.99 0.94 -7.85
N TYR A 56 -16.81 0.38 -6.65
CA TYR A 56 -16.23 1.05 -5.49
C TYR A 56 -14.84 1.60 -5.81
N GLN A 57 -14.01 0.83 -6.51
CA GLN A 57 -12.67 1.26 -6.91
C GLN A 57 -12.68 2.51 -7.78
N SER A 58 -13.65 2.64 -8.69
CA SER A 58 -13.80 3.83 -9.54
C SER A 58 -14.29 5.02 -8.73
N CYS A 59 -15.30 4.81 -7.88
CA CYS A 59 -15.91 5.87 -7.09
C CYS A 59 -14.92 6.47 -6.07
N LEU A 60 -14.15 5.62 -5.38
CA LEU A 60 -13.18 6.04 -4.37
C LEU A 60 -11.78 6.34 -4.95
N ARG A 61 -11.61 6.34 -6.28
CA ARG A 61 -10.29 6.53 -6.92
C ARG A 61 -9.64 7.86 -6.54
N ARG A 62 -10.45 8.91 -6.41
CA ARG A 62 -9.99 10.24 -5.95
C ARG A 62 -9.45 10.17 -4.53
N ASP A 63 -10.21 9.55 -3.62
CA ASP A 63 -9.84 9.43 -2.21
C ASP A 63 -8.62 8.53 -2.03
N LEU A 64 -8.55 7.43 -2.78
CA LEU A 64 -7.37 6.56 -2.84
C LEU A 64 -6.11 7.34 -3.25
N THR A 65 -6.20 8.16 -4.31
CA THR A 65 -5.08 8.98 -4.77
C THR A 65 -4.65 9.98 -3.71
N GLN A 66 -5.61 10.60 -3.01
CA GLN A 66 -5.31 11.51 -1.91
C GLN A 66 -4.65 10.81 -0.73
N ILE A 67 -5.12 9.62 -0.35
CA ILE A 67 -4.50 8.81 0.70
C ILE A 67 -3.05 8.50 0.34
N ILE A 68 -2.81 8.01 -0.89
CA ILE A 68 -1.47 7.69 -1.38
C ILE A 68 -0.57 8.92 -1.32
N SER A 69 -1.06 10.11 -1.69
CA SER A 69 -0.25 11.34 -1.73
C SER A 69 0.24 11.84 -0.35
N VAL A 70 -0.44 11.45 0.73
CA VAL A 70 -0.07 11.85 2.10
C VAL A 70 0.47 10.69 2.93
N ALA A 71 0.66 9.53 2.29
CA ALA A 71 1.00 8.31 2.96
C ALA A 71 2.44 8.35 3.48
N ARG A 72 2.63 7.85 4.69
CA ARG A 72 3.94 7.65 5.31
C ARG A 72 4.43 6.22 5.03
N PRO A 73 5.73 5.93 5.25
CA PRO A 73 6.28 4.59 5.07
C PRO A 73 5.50 3.49 5.82
N ILE A 74 4.94 3.82 6.99
CA ILE A 74 4.15 2.87 7.79
C ILE A 74 2.77 2.55 7.18
N ASP A 75 2.27 3.38 6.27
CA ASP A 75 0.93 3.30 5.69
C ASP A 75 0.85 2.33 4.50
N ILE A 76 2.01 1.84 4.02
CA ILE A 76 2.16 0.89 2.90
C ILE A 76 1.17 -0.26 3.03
N ASN A 77 1.05 -0.87 4.22
CA ASN A 77 0.20 -2.04 4.44
C ASN A 77 -1.29 -1.71 4.42
N SER A 78 -1.69 -0.59 5.03
CA SER A 78 -3.09 -0.19 5.13
C SER A 78 -3.66 0.15 3.75
N ILE A 79 -2.87 0.82 2.91
CA ILE A 79 -3.32 1.22 1.57
C ILE A 79 -3.46 0.02 0.64
N GLU A 80 -2.49 -0.90 0.63
CA GLU A 80 -2.60 -2.14 -0.15
C GLU A 80 -3.82 -2.97 0.28
N SER A 81 -3.99 -3.14 1.60
CA SER A 81 -5.15 -3.85 2.16
C SER A 81 -6.47 -3.19 1.77
N PHE A 82 -6.49 -1.85 1.76
CA PHE A 82 -7.65 -1.09 1.33
C PHE A 82 -7.97 -1.31 -0.14
N ILE A 83 -6.98 -1.20 -1.04
CA ILE A 83 -7.17 -1.47 -2.48
C ILE A 83 -7.71 -2.89 -2.70
N HIS A 84 -7.14 -3.89 -2.03
CA HIS A 84 -7.63 -5.27 -2.09
C HIS A 84 -9.07 -5.40 -1.59
N SER A 85 -9.42 -4.72 -0.49
CA SER A 85 -10.78 -4.75 0.05
C SER A 85 -11.81 -4.15 -0.92
N LEU A 86 -11.44 -3.12 -1.69
CA LEU A 86 -12.30 -2.54 -2.72
C LEU A 86 -12.46 -3.52 -3.89
N TYR A 87 -11.38 -4.20 -4.29
CA TYR A 87 -11.43 -5.24 -5.31
C TYR A 87 -12.35 -6.40 -4.91
N ASP A 88 -12.23 -6.92 -3.69
CA ASP A 88 -13.10 -8.00 -3.19
C ASP A 88 -14.57 -7.60 -3.18
N ARG A 89 -14.88 -6.34 -2.84
CA ARG A 89 -16.25 -5.80 -2.87
C ARG A 89 -16.77 -5.70 -4.30
N ASP A 90 -15.95 -5.18 -5.22
CA ASP A 90 -16.31 -5.10 -6.63
C ASP A 90 -16.52 -6.47 -7.28
N LEU A 91 -15.70 -7.46 -6.93
CA LEU A 91 -15.89 -8.84 -7.36
C LEU A 91 -17.19 -9.44 -6.83
N LYS A 92 -17.50 -9.27 -5.55
CA LYS A 92 -18.76 -9.75 -4.95
C LYS A 92 -20.00 -9.14 -5.61
N ASN A 93 -19.89 -7.89 -6.07
CA ASN A 93 -20.97 -7.18 -6.75
C ASN A 93 -21.00 -7.40 -8.27
N SER A 94 -20.08 -8.19 -8.83
CA SER A 94 -19.99 -8.45 -10.27
C SER A 94 -20.84 -9.66 -10.66
N SER A 95 -21.79 -9.46 -11.57
CA SER A 95 -22.71 -10.50 -12.03
C SER A 95 -22.29 -11.15 -13.35
N THR A 96 -21.33 -10.56 -14.07
CA THR A 96 -20.85 -11.05 -15.37
C THR A 96 -19.33 -11.25 -15.39
N ASN A 97 -18.83 -12.06 -16.33
CA ASN A 97 -17.38 -12.22 -16.53
C ASN A 97 -16.71 -10.91 -16.99
N GLU A 98 -17.44 -10.10 -17.75
CA GLU A 98 -17.00 -8.77 -18.17
C GLU A 98 -16.83 -7.86 -16.94
N ASP A 99 -17.82 -7.82 -16.05
CA ASP A 99 -17.77 -7.05 -14.80
C ASP A 99 -16.60 -7.45 -13.91
N GLN A 100 -16.33 -8.75 -13.80
CA GLN A 100 -15.19 -9.28 -13.05
C GLN A 100 -13.86 -8.87 -13.69
N SER A 101 -13.78 -8.93 -15.03
CA SER A 101 -12.60 -8.49 -15.78
C SER A 101 -12.35 -6.99 -15.60
N ILE A 102 -13.41 -6.17 -15.59
CA ILE A 102 -13.33 -4.73 -15.31
C ILE A 102 -12.86 -4.49 -13.87
N ALA A 103 -13.38 -5.22 -12.88
CA ALA A 103 -12.94 -5.11 -11.49
C ALA A 103 -11.45 -5.46 -11.33
N ALA A 104 -10.99 -6.50 -12.03
CA ALA A 104 -9.58 -6.90 -12.06
C ALA A 104 -8.69 -5.83 -12.72
N LEU A 105 -9.16 -5.19 -13.80
CA LEU A 105 -8.44 -4.07 -14.43
C LEU A 105 -8.30 -2.89 -13.48
N LEU A 106 -9.38 -2.50 -12.80
CA LEU A 106 -9.34 -1.41 -11.83
C LEU A 106 -8.37 -1.74 -10.67
N TYR A 107 -8.33 -2.99 -10.22
CA TYR A 107 -7.39 -3.45 -9.21
C TYR A 107 -5.94 -3.32 -9.68
N LEU A 108 -5.64 -3.79 -10.89
CA LEU A 108 -4.33 -3.66 -11.51
C LEU A 108 -3.89 -2.20 -11.63
N GLU A 109 -4.77 -1.32 -12.07
CA GLU A 109 -4.48 0.11 -12.20
C GLU A 109 -4.22 0.79 -10.85
N ASN A 110 -5.04 0.49 -9.84
CA ASN A 110 -4.89 1.04 -8.50
C ASN A 110 -3.57 0.57 -7.86
N MET A 111 -3.20 -0.70 -8.04
CA MET A 111 -1.93 -1.24 -7.59
C MET A 111 -0.74 -0.61 -8.34
N ALA A 112 -0.86 -0.37 -9.64
CA ALA A 112 0.16 0.33 -10.42
C ALA A 112 0.40 1.77 -9.92
N ILE A 113 -0.68 2.51 -9.62
CA ILE A 113 -0.60 3.84 -9.02
C ILE A 113 0.06 3.77 -7.64
N TYR A 114 -0.38 2.84 -6.80
CA TYR A 114 0.16 2.64 -5.47
C TYR A 114 1.68 2.38 -5.48
N PHE A 115 2.15 1.40 -6.26
CA PHE A 115 3.58 1.09 -6.31
C PHE A 115 4.40 2.23 -6.91
N ASN A 116 3.90 2.90 -7.94
CA ASN A 116 4.63 4.01 -8.55
C ASN A 116 4.75 5.21 -7.59
N SER A 117 3.68 5.55 -6.87
CA SER A 117 3.70 6.65 -5.89
C SER A 117 4.53 6.29 -4.65
N MET A 118 4.43 5.05 -4.17
CA MET A 118 5.21 4.59 -3.00
C MET A 118 6.68 4.35 -3.31
N ARG A 119 7.10 4.36 -4.58
CA ARG A 119 8.53 4.32 -4.93
C ARG A 119 9.24 5.59 -4.49
N GLU A 120 8.57 6.72 -4.60
CA GLU A 120 9.04 8.05 -4.23
C GLU A 120 8.69 8.32 -2.76
N ILE A 121 9.10 7.43 -1.85
CA ILE A 121 8.95 7.67 -0.39
C ILE A 121 9.76 8.92 -0.02
N GLU A 122 9.15 10.08 -0.16
CA GLU A 122 9.69 11.36 0.23
C GLU A 122 9.27 11.62 1.66
N ILE A 123 10.24 11.70 2.57
CA ILE A 123 9.94 12.24 3.90
C ILE A 123 9.87 13.75 3.79
N ALA A 124 8.75 14.33 4.21
CA ALA A 124 8.65 15.77 4.40
C ALA A 124 9.79 16.24 5.32
N ARG A 125 10.70 17.06 4.78
CA ARG A 125 11.94 17.51 5.46
C ARG A 125 11.71 18.17 6.81
N ASN A 126 10.49 18.65 7.05
CA ASN A 126 10.16 19.54 8.16
C ASN A 126 9.73 18.77 9.42
N ASN A 127 9.59 17.43 9.35
CA ASN A 127 9.12 16.58 10.45
C ASN A 127 9.80 15.19 10.50
N ILE A 128 11.02 15.07 9.97
CA ILE A 128 11.75 13.79 9.95
C ILE A 128 12.17 13.40 11.36
N THR A 129 11.70 12.26 11.86
CA THR A 129 12.24 11.64 13.07
C THR A 129 13.33 10.62 12.73
N PHE A 130 14.20 10.29 13.71
CA PHE A 130 15.19 9.21 13.55
C PHE A 130 14.53 7.88 13.13
N LEU A 131 13.33 7.61 13.63
CA LEU A 131 12.59 6.40 13.30
C LEU A 131 12.08 6.42 11.87
N ASP A 132 11.70 7.57 11.30
CA ASP A 132 11.36 7.66 9.88
C ASP A 132 12.54 7.26 8.99
N VAL A 133 13.75 7.74 9.31
CA VAL A 133 14.98 7.35 8.59
C VAL A 133 15.24 5.85 8.70
N PHE A 134 15.08 5.28 9.89
CA PHE A 134 15.23 3.84 10.11
C PHE A 134 14.20 3.02 9.33
N PHE A 135 12.94 3.46 9.32
CA PHE A 135 11.84 2.74 8.68
C PHE A 135 11.83 2.88 7.16
N ILE A 136 12.44 3.90 6.54
CA ILE A 136 12.51 3.99 5.07
C ILE A 136 13.16 2.74 4.47
N GLY A 137 14.32 2.34 4.99
CA GLY A 137 15.07 1.20 4.42
C GLY A 137 14.22 -0.07 4.46
N LYS A 138 13.61 -0.33 5.62
CA LYS A 138 12.68 -1.45 5.81
C LYS A 138 11.44 -1.33 4.92
N ALA A 139 10.84 -0.14 4.83
CA ALA A 139 9.66 0.13 4.02
C ALA A 139 9.93 -0.11 2.53
N ARG A 140 11.10 0.29 2.02
CA ARG A 140 11.52 0.01 0.65
C ARG A 140 11.70 -1.49 0.40
N GLU A 141 12.33 -2.20 1.35
CA GLU A 141 12.48 -3.65 1.26
C GLU A 141 11.13 -4.36 1.26
N ASP A 142 10.24 -3.98 2.18
CA ASP A 142 8.89 -4.52 2.31
C ASP A 142 8.06 -4.20 1.06
N LEU A 143 8.16 -2.99 0.51
CA LEU A 143 7.51 -2.60 -0.74
C LEU A 143 8.01 -3.43 -1.93
N SER A 144 9.32 -3.68 -2.03
CA SER A 144 9.91 -4.52 -3.08
C SER A 144 9.43 -5.98 -2.97
N LYS A 145 9.37 -6.55 -1.76
CA LYS A 145 8.81 -7.88 -1.52
C LYS A 145 7.35 -7.95 -1.92
N ARG A 146 6.56 -6.95 -1.55
CA ARG A 146 5.13 -6.83 -1.91
C ARG A 146 4.93 -6.72 -3.40
N TYR A 147 5.73 -5.90 -4.08
CA TYR A 147 5.72 -5.80 -5.53
C TYR A 147 5.96 -7.15 -6.20
N LYS A 148 7.04 -7.86 -5.82
CA LYS A 148 7.34 -9.18 -6.39
C LYS A 148 6.22 -10.18 -6.16
N LYS A 149 5.65 -10.19 -4.95
CA LYS A 149 4.48 -11.01 -4.63
C LYS A 149 3.30 -10.65 -5.53
N PHE A 150 2.97 -9.37 -5.66
CA PHE A 150 1.89 -8.90 -6.52
C PHE A 150 2.10 -9.32 -7.97
N MET A 151 3.29 -9.09 -8.53
CA MET A 151 3.63 -9.50 -9.90
C MET A 151 3.44 -11.00 -10.13
N SER A 152 3.82 -11.84 -9.15
CA SER A 152 3.59 -13.29 -9.23
C SER A 152 2.12 -13.71 -9.18
N THR A 153 1.23 -12.82 -8.73
CA THR A 153 -0.21 -13.05 -8.64
C THR A 153 -1.02 -12.43 -9.76
N ILE A 154 -0.42 -11.59 -10.62
CA ILE A 154 -1.12 -10.92 -11.73
C ILE A 154 -1.71 -11.95 -12.70
N ASP A 155 -1.03 -13.07 -12.92
CA ASP A 155 -1.50 -14.14 -13.81
C ASP A 155 -2.81 -14.81 -13.32
N ASN A 156 -3.15 -14.63 -12.04
CA ASN A 156 -4.40 -15.13 -11.48
C ASN A 156 -5.59 -14.18 -11.73
N LEU A 157 -5.34 -12.97 -12.24
CA LEU A 157 -6.39 -12.02 -12.60
C LEU A 157 -6.94 -12.38 -13.99
N ASP A 158 -8.25 -12.60 -14.08
CA ASP A 158 -8.90 -12.90 -15.36
C ASP A 158 -9.23 -11.61 -16.12
N PHE A 159 -8.64 -11.46 -17.30
CA PHE A 159 -8.88 -10.33 -18.21
C PHE A 159 -9.49 -10.78 -19.55
N ARG A 160 -9.93 -12.04 -19.68
CA ARG A 160 -10.35 -12.60 -20.98
C ARG A 160 -11.64 -11.99 -21.51
N ALA A 161 -12.53 -11.55 -20.61
CA ALA A 161 -13.79 -10.91 -20.98
C ALA A 161 -13.70 -9.37 -20.95
N LEU A 162 -12.48 -8.81 -21.01
CA LEU A 162 -12.31 -7.38 -20.97
C LEU A 162 -12.75 -6.72 -22.30
N PRO A 163 -13.56 -5.65 -22.28
CA PRO A 163 -13.96 -4.96 -23.50
C PRO A 163 -12.77 -4.39 -24.28
N VAL A 164 -12.83 -4.51 -25.61
CA VAL A 164 -11.72 -4.19 -26.52
C VAL A 164 -11.30 -2.72 -26.42
N ASP A 165 -12.27 -1.83 -26.22
CA ASP A 165 -12.07 -0.39 -26.09
C ASP A 165 -11.27 -0.01 -24.83
N ILE A 166 -11.25 -0.84 -23.78
CA ILE A 166 -10.47 -0.60 -22.56
C ILE A 166 -9.31 -1.58 -22.36
N ALA A 167 -9.14 -2.57 -23.24
CA ALA A 167 -8.07 -3.57 -23.17
C ALA A 167 -6.66 -2.97 -23.09
N TYR A 168 -6.42 -1.88 -23.81
CA TYR A 168 -5.12 -1.20 -23.83
C TYR A 168 -4.68 -0.69 -22.44
N ARG A 169 -5.63 -0.43 -21.53
CA ARG A 169 -5.35 0.09 -20.18
C ARG A 169 -4.59 -0.92 -19.33
N LYS A 170 -4.85 -2.23 -19.54
CA LYS A 170 -4.08 -3.31 -18.91
C LYS A 170 -2.60 -3.18 -19.22
N ASP A 171 -2.28 -3.01 -20.50
CA ASP A 171 -0.89 -2.90 -20.96
C ASP A 171 -0.21 -1.63 -20.44
N MET A 172 -0.96 -0.53 -20.33
CA MET A 172 -0.46 0.71 -19.70
C MET A 172 -0.15 0.51 -18.22
N ALA A 173 -1.01 -0.17 -17.47
CA ALA A 173 -0.79 -0.47 -16.05
C ALA A 173 0.42 -1.39 -15.85
N LEU A 174 0.56 -2.44 -16.68
CA LEU A 174 1.73 -3.32 -16.65
C LEU A 174 3.03 -2.57 -16.99
N LYS A 175 3.01 -1.65 -17.96
CA LYS A 175 4.16 -0.80 -18.27
C LYS A 175 4.54 0.13 -17.11
N LEU A 176 3.56 0.66 -16.37
CA LEU A 176 3.81 1.44 -15.16
C LEU A 176 4.46 0.58 -14.07
N LEU A 177 3.96 -0.63 -13.86
CA LEU A 177 4.54 -1.58 -12.91
C LEU A 177 5.96 -2.00 -13.29
N ALA A 178 6.26 -2.20 -14.57
CA ALA A 178 7.61 -2.56 -15.02
C ALA A 178 8.65 -1.47 -14.70
N LYS A 179 8.25 -0.18 -14.68
CA LYS A 179 9.13 0.92 -14.27
C LYS A 179 9.48 0.91 -12.79
N PHE A 180 8.79 0.11 -11.97
CA PHE A 180 9.13 -0.06 -10.56
C PHE A 180 10.44 -0.86 -10.38
N GLU A 181 10.71 -1.85 -11.25
CA GLU A 181 11.94 -2.67 -11.19
C GLU A 181 13.20 -2.00 -11.75
N SER A 182 13.04 -1.01 -12.64
CA SER A 182 14.16 -0.44 -13.40
C SER A 182 15.02 0.57 -12.63
N ASN A 183 14.81 0.76 -11.32
CA ASN A 183 15.51 1.69 -10.44
C ASN A 183 15.98 0.99 -9.15
#